data_AF-A0A1G3WC81-F1
#
_entry.id   AF-A0A1G3WC81-F1
#
_cell.length_a   1.000
_cell.length_b   1.000
_cell.length_c   1.000
_cell.angle_alpha   90.00
_cell.angle_beta   90.00
_cell.angle_gamma   90.00
#
_symmetry.space_group_name_H-M   'P 1'
#
loop_
_entity.id
_entity.type
_entity.pdbx_description
1 polymer ?
#
loop_
_entity_poly.entity_id
_entity_poly.type
_entity_poly.pdbx_seq_one_letter_code
_entity_poly.pdbx_strand_id
1 'polypeptide(L)'
;MIGSHDTERIRHRLHDDIRRVKFTLLFMFFSAGSPNIYYGDEIGLSGAHDPDNRRTMPWDEKNQDLELKKFVKFLIELRKSHPSLSDYDYHFVDAPICIFKKTKDEDEILVLINNGKKVLLQVPDSLKDRYKNLYTGEIIELHDKIYVEEYQFMILQKESTL
;
A
#
# COMPACT_ATOMS: atom_id res chain seq x y z
N MET A 1 8.34 10.10 4.83
CA MET A 1 7.17 10.97 5.13
C MET A 1 6.57 11.39 3.79
N ILE A 2 5.24 11.53 3.71
CA ILE A 2 4.51 11.84 2.45
C ILE A 2 3.77 13.18 2.48
N GLY A 3 3.77 13.87 3.62
CA GLY A 3 3.20 15.19 3.83
C GLY A 3 3.64 15.77 5.17
N SER A 4 3.53 17.08 5.35
CA SER A 4 3.88 17.78 6.60
C SER A 4 3.17 19.14 6.70
N HIS A 5 3.46 19.87 7.78
CA HIS A 5 3.01 21.25 7.98
C HIS A 5 3.53 22.28 6.96
N ASP A 6 4.49 21.93 6.10
CA ASP A 6 5.05 22.80 5.06
C ASP A 6 4.64 22.37 3.63
N THR A 7 3.83 21.32 3.50
CA THR A 7 3.35 20.82 2.21
C THR A 7 1.83 20.74 2.20
N GLU A 8 1.22 20.67 1.02
CA GLU A 8 -0.17 20.22 0.90
C GLU A 8 -0.33 18.85 1.55
N ARG A 9 -1.53 18.57 2.08
CA ARG A 9 -1.86 17.24 2.59
C ARG A 9 -1.91 16.24 1.44
N ILE A 10 -1.47 15.01 1.71
CA ILE A 10 -1.37 13.99 0.65
C ILE A 10 -2.72 13.73 -0.03
N ARG A 11 -3.81 13.78 0.74
CA ARG A 11 -5.17 13.62 0.20
C ARG A 11 -5.51 14.72 -0.80
N HIS A 12 -5.21 15.98 -0.49
CA HIS A 12 -5.46 17.11 -1.39
C HIS A 12 -4.61 17.02 -2.65
N ARG A 13 -3.31 16.75 -2.49
CA ARG A 13 -2.35 16.60 -3.59
C ARG A 13 -2.75 15.50 -4.58
N LEU A 14 -3.47 14.48 -4.11
CA LEU A 14 -4.00 13.38 -4.92
C LEU A 14 -5.46 13.60 -5.34
N HIS A 15 -5.94 14.85 -5.35
CA HIS A 15 -7.30 15.23 -5.76
C HIS A 15 -8.39 14.48 -5.00
N ASP A 16 -8.17 14.26 -3.71
CA ASP A 16 -9.05 13.52 -2.80
C ASP A 16 -9.32 12.06 -3.22
N ASP A 17 -8.48 11.48 -4.10
CA ASP A 17 -8.57 10.07 -4.47
C ASP A 17 -7.94 9.17 -3.40
N ILE A 18 -8.80 8.64 -2.54
CA ILE A 18 -8.41 7.75 -1.44
C ILE A 18 -7.66 6.50 -1.91
N ARG A 19 -7.91 6.02 -3.13
CA ARG A 19 -7.25 4.82 -3.67
C ARG A 19 -5.77 5.09 -3.89
N ARG A 20 -5.44 6.28 -4.42
CA ARG A 20 -4.06 6.72 -4.61
C ARG A 20 -3.37 7.07 -3.28
N VAL A 21 -4.12 7.58 -2.30
CA VAL A 21 -3.61 7.76 -0.92
C VAL A 21 -3.16 6.41 -0.35
N LYS A 22 -3.99 5.35 -0.51
CA LYS A 22 -3.62 3.99 -0.08
C LYS A 22 -2.33 3.49 -0.75
N PHE A 23 -2.15 3.72 -2.05
CA PHE A 23 -0.90 3.36 -2.75
C PHE A 23 0.31 4.11 -2.19
N THR A 24 0.16 5.41 -1.92
CA THR A 24 1.25 6.23 -1.36
C THR A 24 1.63 5.75 0.04
N LEU A 25 0.63 5.39 0.87
CA LEU A 25 0.86 4.80 2.18
C LEU A 25 1.56 3.44 2.08
N LEU A 26 1.16 2.57 1.15
CA LEU A 26 1.83 1.29 0.89
C LEU A 26 3.33 1.48 0.64
N PHE A 27 3.69 2.36 -0.30
CA PHE A 27 5.10 2.65 -0.58
C PHE A 27 5.84 3.21 0.64
N MET A 28 5.24 4.15 1.36
CA MET A 28 5.86 4.70 2.58
C MET A 28 6.11 3.62 3.64
N PHE A 29 5.15 2.72 3.85
CA PHE A 29 5.25 1.64 4.83
C PHE A 29 6.09 0.46 4.38
N PHE A 30 6.42 0.33 3.09
CA PHE A 30 7.26 -0.73 2.55
C PHE A 30 8.68 -0.26 2.22
N SER A 31 8.97 1.03 2.41
CA SER A 31 10.30 1.60 2.20
C SER A 31 11.19 1.40 3.44
N ALA A 32 12.50 1.36 3.24
CA ALA A 32 13.44 1.42 4.36
C ALA A 32 13.33 2.74 5.14
N GLY A 33 13.76 2.68 6.40
CA GLY A 33 13.74 3.81 7.33
C GLY A 33 12.52 3.83 8.25
N SER A 34 12.22 5.02 8.77
CA SER A 34 11.13 5.22 9.75
C SER A 34 9.94 5.93 9.07
N PRO A 35 8.82 5.24 8.79
CA PRO A 35 7.64 5.87 8.23
C PRO A 35 7.09 6.91 9.21
N ASN A 36 6.64 8.05 8.70
CA ASN A 36 6.11 9.14 9.49
C ASN A 36 4.82 9.65 8.84
N ILE A 37 3.76 9.72 9.65
CA ILE A 37 2.43 10.18 9.27
C ILE A 37 2.22 11.58 9.85
N TYR A 38 1.76 12.52 9.02
CA TYR A 38 1.31 13.82 9.49
C TYR A 38 -0.11 13.70 10.05
N TYR A 39 -0.36 14.24 11.25
CA TYR A 39 -1.62 14.01 11.97
C TYR A 39 -2.84 14.28 11.09
N GLY A 40 -3.82 13.40 11.15
CA GLY A 40 -5.03 13.51 10.35
C GLY A 40 -4.93 12.85 8.97
N ASP A 41 -3.73 12.60 8.43
CA ASP A 41 -3.62 11.91 7.14
C ASP A 41 -4.13 10.46 7.23
N GLU A 42 -4.01 9.81 8.40
CA GLU A 42 -4.51 8.46 8.64
C GLU A 42 -6.04 8.33 8.68
N ILE A 43 -6.73 9.45 8.89
CA ILE A 43 -8.20 9.55 8.85
C ILE A 43 -8.69 10.36 7.65
N GLY A 44 -7.80 10.65 6.71
CA GLY A 44 -8.13 11.32 5.45
C GLY A 44 -8.39 12.82 5.59
N LEU A 45 -7.71 13.53 6.49
CA LEU A 45 -7.79 14.99 6.54
C LEU A 45 -7.23 15.58 5.24
N SER A 46 -8.01 16.42 4.56
CA SER A 46 -7.60 17.15 3.35
C SER A 46 -7.24 18.59 3.70
N GLY A 47 -6.42 19.23 2.85
CA GLY A 47 -5.99 20.63 3.01
C GLY A 47 -4.92 21.00 1.98
N ALA A 48 -5.04 22.20 1.42
CA ALA A 48 -4.08 22.80 0.48
C ALA A 48 -2.79 23.24 1.22
N HIS A 49 -2.05 24.21 0.67
CA HIS A 49 -0.86 24.75 1.33
C HIS A 49 -1.19 25.49 2.65
N ASP A 50 -0.15 25.83 3.42
CA ASP A 50 -0.26 26.63 4.65
C ASP A 50 -1.11 27.89 4.42
N PRO A 51 -2.11 28.17 5.28
CA PRO A 51 -2.45 27.50 6.55
C PRO A 51 -3.45 26.35 6.47
N ASP A 52 -3.95 26.02 5.29
CA ASP A 52 -5.04 25.04 5.13
C ASP A 52 -4.62 23.59 5.46
N ASN A 53 -3.34 23.25 5.35
CA ASN A 53 -2.80 21.97 5.82
C ASN A 53 -2.81 21.83 7.36
N ARG A 54 -2.97 22.92 8.12
CA ARG A 54 -2.92 22.95 9.60
C ARG A 54 -4.30 22.96 10.26
N ARG A 55 -5.32 22.42 9.60
CA ARG A 55 -6.68 22.25 10.15
C ARG A 55 -6.69 21.48 11.47
N THR A 56 -7.65 21.80 12.34
CA THR A 56 -7.85 21.09 13.61
C THR A 56 -8.18 19.62 13.39
N MET A 57 -7.69 18.75 14.28
CA MET A 57 -8.00 17.32 14.24
C MET A 57 -9.50 17.06 14.43
N PRO A 58 -10.20 16.36 13.52
CA PRO A 58 -11.59 15.99 13.72
C PRO A 58 -11.67 14.78 14.66
N TRP A 59 -11.89 15.03 15.95
CA TRP A 59 -11.97 13.98 16.97
C TRP A 59 -13.25 13.14 16.92
N ASP A 60 -14.32 13.68 16.36
CA ASP A 60 -15.57 12.96 16.15
C ASP A 60 -15.40 11.97 14.99
N GLU A 61 -15.55 10.67 15.26
CA GLU A 61 -15.35 9.60 14.29
C GLU A 61 -16.26 9.71 13.06
N LYS A 62 -17.41 10.39 13.18
CA LYS A 62 -18.30 10.63 12.03
C LYS A 62 -17.65 11.49 10.93
N ASN A 63 -16.59 12.22 11.28
CA ASN A 63 -15.83 13.09 10.38
C ASN A 63 -14.51 12.43 9.94
N GLN A 64 -14.30 11.15 10.23
CA GLN A 64 -13.07 10.41 9.92
C GLN A 64 -13.32 9.37 8.83
N ASP A 65 -12.32 9.15 7.95
CA ASP A 65 -12.29 7.96 7.09
C ASP A 65 -11.82 6.75 7.91
N LEU A 66 -12.77 6.02 8.48
CA LEU A 66 -12.48 4.85 9.31
C LEU A 66 -11.90 3.68 8.53
N GLU A 67 -12.15 3.58 7.22
CA GLU A 67 -11.57 2.55 6.37
C GLU A 67 -10.10 2.85 6.07
N LEU A 68 -9.75 4.12 5.86
CA LEU A 68 -8.35 4.53 5.79
C LEU A 68 -7.63 4.31 7.13
N LYS A 69 -8.28 4.65 8.25
CA LYS A 69 -7.73 4.43 9.60
C LYS A 69 -7.42 2.95 9.85
N LYS A 70 -8.35 2.05 9.47
CA LYS A 70 -8.14 0.59 9.52
C LYS A 70 -7.00 0.17 8.61
N PHE A 71 -6.93 0.71 7.39
CA PHE A 71 -5.88 0.40 6.43
C PHE A 71 -4.49 0.82 6.94
N VAL A 72 -4.35 2.02 7.52
CA VAL A 72 -3.09 2.46 8.13
C VAL A 72 -2.69 1.57 9.30
N LYS A 73 -3.63 1.19 10.17
CA LYS A 73 -3.37 0.22 11.24
C LYS A 73 -2.88 -1.12 10.69
N PHE A 74 -3.53 -1.62 9.64
CA PHE A 74 -3.10 -2.83 8.95
C PHE A 74 -1.66 -2.71 8.44
N LEU A 75 -1.29 -1.61 7.79
CA LEU A 75 0.08 -1.40 7.29
C LEU A 75 1.13 -1.34 8.40
N ILE A 76 0.79 -0.73 9.54
CA ILE A 76 1.66 -0.68 10.72
C ILE A 76 1.93 -2.08 11.25
N GLU A 77 0.88 -2.89 11.43
CA GLU A 77 1.03 -4.27 11.94
C GLU A 77 1.74 -5.17 10.93
N LEU A 78 1.41 -5.04 9.64
CA LEU A 78 2.07 -5.76 8.56
C LEU A 78 3.58 -5.46 8.52
N ARG A 79 3.98 -4.19 8.61
CA ARG A 79 5.42 -3.82 8.64
C ARG A 79 6.13 -4.38 9.88
N LYS A 80 5.45 -4.45 11.02
CA LYS A 80 6.02 -5.03 12.26
C LYS A 80 6.22 -6.54 12.15
N SER A 81 5.31 -7.25 11.48
CA SER A 81 5.37 -8.72 11.37
C SER A 81 6.26 -9.21 10.23
N HIS A 82 6.56 -8.37 9.24
CA HIS A 82 7.35 -8.73 8.05
C HIS A 82 8.62 -7.88 7.94
N PRO A 83 9.78 -8.38 8.41
CA PRO A 83 11.06 -7.67 8.32
C PRO A 83 11.43 -7.24 6.90
N SER A 84 11.01 -7.97 5.88
CA SER A 84 11.25 -7.65 4.46
C SER A 84 10.70 -6.27 4.08
N LEU A 85 9.59 -5.83 4.68
CA LEU A 85 8.96 -4.55 4.39
C LEU A 85 9.76 -3.36 4.92
N SER A 86 10.69 -3.58 5.85
CA SER A 86 11.62 -2.56 6.34
C SER A 86 12.98 -2.58 5.65
N ASP A 87 13.21 -3.55 4.78
CA ASP A 87 14.46 -3.69 4.03
C ASP A 87 14.58 -2.61 2.94
N TYR A 88 15.80 -2.29 2.50
CA TYR A 88 16.07 -1.24 1.52
C TYR A 88 15.82 -1.69 0.07
N ASP A 89 15.93 -2.98 -0.21
CA ASP A 89 15.85 -3.47 -1.57
C ASP A 89 14.41 -3.68 -2.05
N TYR A 90 14.17 -3.22 -3.28
CA TYR A 90 12.97 -3.49 -4.06
C TYR A 90 13.37 -4.27 -5.30
N HIS A 91 12.80 -5.45 -5.50
CA HIS A 91 13.00 -6.22 -6.72
C HIS A 91 11.80 -6.03 -7.64
N PHE A 92 11.86 -5.02 -8.51
CA PHE A 92 10.80 -4.74 -9.47
C PHE A 92 10.74 -5.80 -10.58
N VAL A 93 9.52 -6.14 -10.99
CA VAL A 93 9.25 -7.03 -12.12
C VAL A 93 8.72 -6.17 -13.26
N ASP A 94 9.31 -6.33 -14.45
CA ASP A 94 8.85 -5.64 -15.65
C ASP A 94 7.47 -6.15 -16.07
N ALA A 95 6.46 -5.29 -15.92
CA ALA A 95 5.07 -5.60 -16.15
C ALA A 95 4.25 -4.33 -16.47
N PRO A 96 3.05 -4.45 -17.08
CA PRO A 96 2.17 -3.31 -17.35
C PRO A 96 1.62 -2.59 -16.10
N ILE A 97 1.83 -3.16 -14.92
CA ILE A 97 1.46 -2.61 -13.61
C ILE A 97 2.68 -2.63 -12.70
N CYS A 98 2.63 -1.90 -11.59
CA CYS A 98 3.74 -1.93 -10.64
C CYS A 98 3.73 -3.27 -9.89
N ILE A 99 4.79 -4.06 -10.07
CA ILE A 99 5.01 -5.31 -9.34
C ILE A 99 6.41 -5.26 -8.73
N PHE A 100 6.52 -5.57 -7.45
CA PHE A 100 7.81 -5.71 -6.79
C PHE A 100 7.78 -6.76 -5.69
N LYS A 101 8.95 -7.33 -5.40
CA LYS A 101 9.17 -8.14 -4.21
C LYS A 101 9.97 -7.37 -3.17
N LYS A 102 9.64 -7.58 -1.90
CA LYS A 102 10.45 -7.26 -0.73
C LYS A 102 10.90 -8.59 -0.12
N THR A 103 12.20 -8.75 0.10
CA THR A 103 12.77 -10.00 0.63
C THR A 103 13.73 -9.68 1.77
N LYS A 104 13.67 -10.48 2.84
CA LYS A 104 14.68 -10.49 3.89
C LYS A 104 14.66 -11.85 4.58
N ASP A 105 15.80 -12.53 4.58
CA ASP A 105 15.91 -13.91 5.06
C ASP A 105 14.87 -14.82 4.38
N GLU A 106 13.96 -15.44 5.14
CA GLU A 106 12.86 -16.28 4.62
C GLU A 106 11.56 -15.51 4.37
N ASP A 107 11.50 -14.22 4.74
CA ASP A 107 10.32 -13.38 4.55
C ASP A 107 10.33 -12.77 3.13
N GLU A 108 9.46 -13.28 2.25
CA GLU A 108 9.22 -12.75 0.90
C GLU A 108 7.78 -12.23 0.78
N ILE A 109 7.65 -10.94 0.45
CA ILE A 109 6.36 -10.30 0.14
C ILE A 109 6.36 -9.84 -1.31
N LEU A 110 5.41 -10.33 -2.09
CA LEU A 110 5.12 -9.91 -3.46
C LEU A 110 3.98 -8.88 -3.44
N VAL A 111 4.18 -7.73 -4.08
CA VAL A 111 3.18 -6.65 -4.13
C VAL A 111 2.84 -6.35 -5.58
N LEU A 112 1.54 -6.30 -5.89
CA LEU A 112 1.00 -5.87 -7.18
C LEU A 112 0.16 -4.61 -6.95
N ILE A 113 0.34 -3.58 -7.77
CA ILE A 113 -0.42 -2.33 -7.71
C ILE A 113 -0.81 -1.90 -9.12
N ASN A 114 -2.11 -1.89 -9.42
CA ASN A 114 -2.66 -1.34 -10.65
C ASN A 114 -3.20 0.07 -10.42
N ASN A 115 -2.50 1.10 -10.91
CA ASN A 115 -2.94 2.49 -10.88
C ASN A 115 -3.62 2.95 -12.19
N GLY A 116 -4.01 2.01 -13.04
CA GLY A 116 -4.67 2.26 -14.32
C GLY A 116 -5.97 1.48 -14.47
N LYS A 117 -6.40 1.31 -15.73
CA LYS A 117 -7.59 0.51 -16.07
C LYS A 117 -7.34 -0.97 -15.77
N LYS A 118 -8.43 -1.76 -15.70
CA LYS A 118 -8.37 -3.22 -15.63
C LYS A 118 -7.42 -3.78 -16.70
N VAL A 119 -6.52 -4.68 -16.28
CA VAL A 119 -5.55 -5.33 -17.17
C VAL A 119 -5.61 -6.84 -17.03
N LEU A 120 -5.38 -7.56 -18.14
CA LEU A 120 -5.09 -8.98 -18.12
C LEU A 120 -3.57 -9.14 -18.09
N LEU A 121 -3.02 -9.45 -16.92
CA LEU A 121 -1.59 -9.65 -16.73
C LEU A 121 -1.20 -11.07 -17.14
N GLN A 122 -0.15 -11.20 -17.95
CA GLN A 122 0.58 -12.46 -18.15
C GLN A 122 1.52 -12.62 -16.96
N VAL A 123 1.35 -13.69 -16.19
CA VAL A 123 2.13 -13.93 -14.98
C VAL A 123 3.50 -14.50 -15.38
N PRO A 124 4.62 -13.82 -15.05
CA PRO A 124 5.95 -14.38 -15.28
C PRO A 124 6.14 -15.69 -14.51
N ASP A 125 6.86 -16.66 -15.07
CA ASP A 125 7.07 -17.97 -14.44
C ASP A 125 7.67 -17.86 -13.02
N SER A 126 8.48 -16.82 -12.76
CA SER A 126 9.07 -16.55 -11.44
C SER A 126 8.06 -16.11 -10.36
N LEU A 127 6.84 -15.75 -10.75
CA LEU A 127 5.75 -15.36 -9.87
C LEU A 127 4.64 -16.42 -9.80
N LYS A 128 4.77 -17.53 -10.52
CA LYS A 128 3.75 -18.59 -10.51
C LYS A 128 3.86 -19.39 -9.22
N ASP A 129 2.83 -19.29 -8.39
CA ASP A 129 2.76 -19.98 -7.10
C ASP A 129 1.36 -19.84 -6.48
N ARG A 130 1.18 -20.47 -5.33
CA ARG A 130 0.03 -20.28 -4.45
C ARG A 130 0.40 -19.28 -3.33
N TYR A 131 -0.39 -18.22 -3.23
CA TYR A 131 -0.15 -17.12 -2.31
C TYR A 131 -1.33 -16.90 -1.38
N LYS A 132 -1.04 -16.44 -0.16
CA LYS A 132 -2.04 -15.81 0.71
C LYS A 132 -2.00 -14.30 0.50
N ASN A 133 -3.15 -13.70 0.20
CA ASN A 133 -3.30 -12.25 0.23
C ASN A 133 -3.37 -11.78 1.69
N LEU A 134 -2.36 -11.05 2.14
CA LEU A 134 -2.25 -10.59 3.52
C LEU A 134 -3.30 -9.52 3.87
N TYR A 135 -3.88 -8.83 2.88
CA TYR A 135 -4.93 -7.84 3.11
C TYR A 135 -6.34 -8.44 3.18
N THR A 136 -6.68 -9.37 2.27
CA THR A 136 -8.02 -9.99 2.23
C THR A 136 -8.11 -11.32 2.99
N GLY A 137 -6.98 -11.98 3.22
CA GLY A 137 -6.90 -13.32 3.79
C GLY A 137 -7.15 -14.44 2.78
N GLU A 138 -7.55 -14.11 1.55
CA GLU A 138 -7.86 -15.08 0.51
C GLU A 138 -6.60 -15.75 -0.06
N ILE A 139 -6.75 -17.00 -0.48
CA ILE A 139 -5.71 -17.70 -1.23
C ILE A 139 -5.87 -17.40 -2.71
N ILE A 140 -4.77 -16.99 -3.35
CA ILE A 140 -4.69 -16.62 -4.76
C ILE A 140 -3.65 -17.52 -5.42
N GLU A 141 -4.05 -18.18 -6.49
CA GLU A 141 -3.14 -18.97 -7.34
C GLU A 141 -2.76 -18.13 -8.56
N LEU A 142 -1.47 -17.80 -8.66
CA LEU A 142 -0.93 -17.12 -9.83
C LEU A 142 -0.47 -18.18 -10.82
N HIS A 143 -1.31 -18.49 -11.81
CA HIS A 143 -1.00 -19.42 -12.90
C HIS A 143 -0.45 -18.69 -14.15
N ASP A 144 -1.03 -18.83 -15.34
CA ASP A 144 -0.60 -18.14 -16.56
C ASP A 144 -1.07 -16.69 -16.66
N LYS A 145 -2.30 -16.39 -16.25
CA LYS A 145 -2.90 -15.05 -16.37
C LYS A 145 -3.70 -14.65 -15.14
N ILE A 146 -3.82 -13.36 -14.90
CA ILE A 146 -4.73 -12.85 -13.88
C ILE A 146 -5.33 -11.51 -14.33
N TYR A 147 -6.61 -11.30 -14.03
CA TYR A 147 -7.21 -9.98 -14.14
C TYR A 147 -6.85 -9.17 -12.91
N VAL A 148 -6.28 -7.99 -13.11
CA VAL A 148 -6.06 -7.01 -12.05
C VAL A 148 -6.98 -5.82 -12.32
N GLU A 149 -7.94 -5.60 -11.43
CA GLU A 149 -8.95 -4.55 -11.55
C GLU A 149 -8.33 -3.15 -11.45
N GLU A 150 -9.07 -2.14 -11.90
CA GLU A 150 -8.66 -0.73 -11.76
C GLU A 150 -8.53 -0.35 -10.27
N TYR A 151 -7.41 0.31 -9.92
CA TYR A 151 -7.04 0.65 -8.54
C TYR A 151 -6.91 -0.54 -7.57
N GLN A 152 -6.76 -1.77 -8.07
CA GLN A 152 -6.51 -2.93 -7.23
C GLN A 152 -5.05 -3.00 -6.79
N PHE A 153 -4.84 -3.43 -5.55
CA PHE A 153 -3.54 -3.90 -5.07
C PHE A 153 -3.68 -5.29 -4.44
N MET A 154 -2.58 -6.03 -4.43
CA MET A 154 -2.46 -7.32 -3.74
C MET A 154 -1.13 -7.34 -2.98
N ILE A 155 -1.16 -7.85 -1.75
CA ILE A 155 0.04 -8.05 -0.92
C ILE A 155 0.08 -9.54 -0.62
N LEU A 156 1.02 -10.24 -1.22
CA LEU A 156 1.03 -11.68 -1.34
C LEU A 156 2.24 -12.27 -0.61
N GLN A 157 2.00 -13.30 0.19
CA GLN A 157 3.05 -14.13 0.78
C GLN A 157 2.86 -15.55 0.27
N LYS A 158 3.97 -16.21 -0.12
CA LYS A 158 3.91 -17.62 -0.54
C LYS A 158 3.33 -18.48 0.58
N GLU A 159 2.45 -19.40 0.24
CA GLU A 159 1.98 -20.39 1.21
C GLU A 159 3.11 -21.41 1.44
N SER A 160 3.58 -21.56 2.68
CA SER A 160 4.54 -22.62 2.99
C SER A 160 3.87 -23.97 2.80
N THR A 161 4.42 -24.79 1.90
CA THR A 161 4.06 -26.20 1.78
C THR A 161 4.54 -26.91 3.04
N LEU A 162 3.61 -27.24 3.94
CA LEU A 162 3.86 -28.16 5.06
C LEU A 162 4.03 -29.60 4.55
#